data_AF-A0AAU4SXX5-F1
#
_entry.id   AF-A0AAU4SXX5-F1
#
_cell.length_a   1.000
_cell.length_b   1.000
_cell.length_c   1.000
_cell.angle_alpha   90.00
_cell.angle_beta   90.00
_cell.angle_gamma   90.00
#
_symmetry.space_group_name_H-M   'P 1'
#
loop_
_entity.id
_entity.type
_entity.pdbx_description
1 polymer ?
#
loop_
_entity_poly.entity_id
_entity_poly.type
_entity_poly.pdbx_seq_one_letter_code
_entity_poly.pdbx_strand_id
1 'polypeptide(L)'
;MTAFSDTLAPTEDVWPGYAPICDPVRDPIGTSDHLLPPPDPAQRLDFTVLSAADQRRLDLYAALTVRGIAPRPGDRYAVDAISSLGDAVTDSVLRWITHRS
;
A
#
# COMPACT_ATOMS: atom_id res chain seq x y z
N MET A 1 -24.63 26.03 26.62
CA MET A 1 -23.73 26.94 25.89
C MET A 1 -22.55 27.30 26.79
N THR A 2 -21.42 26.60 26.67
CA THR A 2 -20.08 27.13 26.97
C THR A 2 -19.05 26.24 26.26
N ALA A 3 -17.99 26.87 25.76
CA ALA A 3 -17.16 26.47 24.63
C ALA A 3 -16.22 25.27 24.88
N PHE A 4 -16.01 24.46 23.83
CA PHE A 4 -14.88 23.53 23.72
C PHE A 4 -13.60 24.36 23.60
N SER A 5 -12.70 24.24 24.58
CA SER A 5 -11.34 24.77 24.46
C SER A 5 -10.47 23.70 23.81
N ASP A 6 -10.13 23.99 22.57
CA ASP A 6 -9.15 23.32 21.72
C ASP A 6 -7.74 23.72 22.18
N THR A 7 -6.94 22.77 22.65
CA THR A 7 -5.46 22.86 22.69
C THR A 7 -4.93 21.45 22.85
N LEU A 8 -4.86 20.70 21.75
CA LEU A 8 -3.92 19.59 21.64
C LEU A 8 -2.60 20.17 21.11
N ALA A 9 -1.65 20.40 22.01
CA ALA A 9 -0.26 20.54 21.61
C ALA A 9 0.17 19.21 20.96
N PRO A 10 0.66 19.17 19.71
CA PRO A 10 1.35 18.00 19.24
C PRO A 10 2.73 18.04 19.88
N THR A 11 2.94 17.25 20.94
CA THR A 11 4.28 16.76 21.26
C THR A 11 4.70 15.90 20.07
N GLU A 12 5.39 16.54 19.13
CA GLU A 12 6.06 15.90 18.02
C GLU A 12 7.05 14.89 18.60
N ASP A 13 6.66 13.63 18.57
CA ASP A 13 7.54 12.48 18.73
C ASP A 13 8.47 12.52 17.51
N VAL A 14 9.54 13.30 17.63
CA VAL A 14 10.57 13.49 16.61
C VAL A 14 11.26 12.15 16.42
N TRP A 15 10.95 11.46 15.32
CA TRP A 15 11.72 10.33 14.86
C TRP A 15 13.18 10.80 14.66
N PRO A 16 14.18 10.19 15.32
CA PRO A 16 15.57 10.61 15.15
C PRO A 16 16.02 10.27 13.73
N GLY A 17 16.00 11.27 12.85
CA GLY A 17 16.42 11.13 11.46
C GLY A 17 15.88 12.18 10.49
N TYR A 18 14.85 12.95 10.86
CA TYR A 18 14.30 13.99 9.99
C TYR A 18 14.93 15.35 10.31
N ALA A 19 16.07 15.65 9.71
CA ALA A 19 16.58 17.02 9.68
C ALA A 19 15.77 17.84 8.66
N PRO A 20 15.31 19.06 9.00
CA PRO A 20 14.62 19.92 8.05
C PRO A 20 15.63 20.41 7.02
N ILE A 21 15.57 19.86 5.81
CA ILE A 21 16.37 20.34 4.69
C ILE A 21 15.72 21.65 4.20
N CYS A 22 16.14 22.77 4.78
CA CYS A 22 15.90 24.10 4.23
C CYS A 22 17.19 24.90 4.37
N ASP A 23 18.11 24.70 3.42
CA ASP A 23 19.16 25.67 3.12
C ASP A 23 18.72 26.44 1.87
N PRO A 24 18.56 27.78 1.90
CA PRO A 24 18.01 28.53 0.78
C PRO A 24 19.12 28.90 -0.20
N VAL A 25 19.60 27.94 -0.99
CA VAL A 25 20.28 28.28 -2.25
C VAL A 25 19.20 28.50 -3.30
N ARG A 26 18.97 29.79 -3.57
CA ARG A 26 18.11 30.32 -4.62
C ARG A 26 18.58 29.88 -6.00
N ASP A 27 17.98 28.84 -6.56
CA ASP A 27 18.02 28.58 -8.00
C ASP A 27 16.81 29.23 -8.71
N PRO A 28 17.02 30.08 -9.72
CA PRO A 28 15.95 30.71 -10.48
C PRO A 28 15.66 29.91 -11.76
N ILE A 29 15.18 28.67 -11.68
CA ILE A 29 14.70 27.93 -12.87
C ILE A 29 13.41 27.19 -12.56
N GLY A 30 12.45 27.35 -13.48
CA GLY A 30 11.05 27.00 -13.35
C GLY A 30 10.77 25.53 -13.02
N THR A 31 9.58 25.36 -12.44
CA THR A 31 8.65 24.25 -12.66
C THR A 31 9.13 23.26 -13.72
N SER A 32 9.99 22.36 -13.30
CA SER A 32 10.32 21.17 -14.07
C SER A 32 9.76 20.04 -13.23
N ASP A 33 8.55 19.61 -13.56
CA ASP A 33 8.07 18.28 -13.18
C ASP A 33 9.14 17.30 -13.64
N HIS A 34 10.05 16.94 -12.73
CA HIS A 34 11.16 16.05 -13.04
C HIS A 34 10.56 14.67 -13.27
N LEU A 35 10.21 14.38 -14.52
CA LEU A 35 9.84 13.05 -14.97
C LEU A 35 11.02 12.13 -14.64
N LEU A 36 10.82 11.26 -13.66
CA LEU A 36 11.79 10.23 -13.34
C LEU A 36 12.02 9.39 -14.61
N PRO A 37 13.29 9.11 -14.97
CA PRO A 37 13.55 8.20 -16.07
C PRO A 37 12.86 6.86 -15.79
N PRO A 38 12.31 6.20 -16.83
CA PRO A 38 11.68 4.90 -16.64
C PRO A 38 12.69 3.94 -15.99
N PRO A 39 12.26 3.13 -15.00
CA PRO A 39 13.15 2.22 -14.29
C PRO A 39 13.80 1.24 -15.27
N ASP A 40 15.12 1.04 -15.11
CA ASP A 40 15.93 0.19 -15.98
C ASP A 40 15.39 -1.25 -15.97
N PRO A 41 15.01 -1.83 -17.12
CA PRO A 41 14.54 -3.21 -17.19
C PRO A 41 15.59 -4.22 -16.72
N ALA A 42 16.90 -3.92 -16.86
CA ALA A 42 17.98 -4.79 -16.42
C ALA A 42 18.16 -4.79 -14.88
N GLN A 43 17.60 -3.79 -14.19
CA GLN A 43 17.56 -3.74 -12.73
C GLN A 43 16.29 -4.37 -12.14
N ARG A 44 15.38 -4.88 -12.99
CA ARG A 44 14.21 -5.60 -12.49
C ARG A 44 14.70 -6.89 -11.83
N LEU A 45 14.23 -7.10 -10.62
CA LEU A 45 14.43 -8.36 -9.93
C LEU A 45 13.84 -9.48 -10.81
N ASP A 46 14.67 -10.47 -11.15
CA ASP A 46 14.27 -11.66 -11.89
C ASP A 46 13.40 -12.58 -11.02
N PHE A 47 12.21 -12.10 -10.65
CA PHE A 47 11.17 -12.93 -10.06
C PHE A 47 10.53 -13.73 -11.18
N THR A 48 11.20 -14.81 -11.63
CA THR A 48 10.73 -15.58 -12.78
C THR A 48 9.41 -16.31 -12.49
N VAL A 49 9.07 -16.59 -11.21
CA VAL A 49 7.82 -17.23 -10.79
C VAL A 49 7.43 -16.75 -9.39
N LEU A 50 6.27 -16.10 -9.25
CA LEU A 50 5.65 -15.85 -7.94
C LEU A 50 5.31 -17.19 -7.27
N SER A 51 5.48 -17.30 -5.96
CA SER A 51 5.00 -18.48 -5.25
C SER A 51 3.47 -18.62 -5.47
N ALA A 52 2.97 -19.85 -5.52
CA ALA A 52 1.53 -20.07 -5.68
C ALA A 52 0.70 -19.37 -4.59
N ALA A 53 1.25 -19.26 -3.37
CA ALA A 53 0.63 -18.51 -2.28
C ALA A 53 0.62 -17.00 -2.55
N ASP A 54 1.70 -16.44 -3.09
CA ASP A 54 1.76 -15.00 -3.44
C ASP A 54 0.80 -14.66 -4.59
N GLN A 55 0.65 -15.55 -5.57
CA GLN A 55 -0.33 -15.36 -6.64
C GLN A 55 -1.76 -15.30 -6.07
N ARG A 56 -2.13 -16.28 -5.24
CA ARG A 56 -3.44 -16.30 -4.56
C ARG A 56 -3.67 -15.07 -3.71
N ARG A 57 -2.64 -14.59 -3.03
CA ARG A 57 -2.69 -13.36 -2.21
C ARG A 57 -3.03 -12.17 -3.11
N LEU A 58 -2.32 -12.00 -4.23
CA LEU A 58 -2.59 -10.92 -5.19
C LEU A 58 -4.02 -10.99 -5.74
N ASP A 59 -4.50 -12.17 -6.09
CA ASP A 59 -5.85 -12.35 -6.64
C ASP A 59 -6.94 -11.95 -5.61
N LEU A 60 -6.75 -12.30 -4.32
CA LEU A 60 -7.64 -11.88 -3.24
C LEU A 60 -7.64 -10.37 -3.05
N TYR A 61 -6.46 -9.74 -3.00
CA TYR A 61 -6.34 -8.27 -2.89
C TYR A 61 -7.01 -7.57 -4.07
N ALA A 62 -6.83 -8.09 -5.29
CA ALA A 62 -7.46 -7.55 -6.49
C ALA A 62 -9.00 -7.65 -6.41
N ALA A 63 -9.55 -8.81 -6.04
CA ALA A 63 -10.99 -9.01 -5.91
C ALA A 63 -11.61 -8.08 -4.85
N LEU A 64 -10.94 -7.91 -3.71
CA LEU A 64 -11.40 -6.99 -2.65
C LEU A 64 -11.38 -5.53 -3.13
N THR A 65 -10.30 -5.13 -3.81
CA THR A 65 -10.15 -3.77 -4.35
C THR A 65 -11.23 -3.45 -5.39
N VAL A 66 -11.53 -4.38 -6.30
CA VAL A 66 -12.61 -4.24 -7.29
C VAL A 66 -13.97 -4.07 -6.61
N ARG A 67 -14.18 -4.67 -5.43
CA ARG A 67 -15.40 -4.51 -4.63
C ARG A 67 -15.39 -3.24 -3.77
N GLY A 68 -14.34 -2.42 -3.84
CA GLY A 68 -14.19 -1.21 -3.03
C GLY A 68 -13.88 -1.49 -1.56
N ILE A 69 -13.46 -2.71 -1.23
CA ILE A 69 -13.06 -3.09 0.13
C ILE A 69 -11.54 -2.95 0.19
N ALA A 70 -11.04 -1.88 0.81
CA ALA A 70 -9.63 -1.73 1.09
C ALA A 70 -9.27 -2.59 2.32
N PRO A 71 -8.51 -3.69 2.16
CA PRO A 71 -8.08 -4.50 3.30
C PRO A 71 -7.23 -3.64 4.25
N ARG A 72 -7.58 -3.67 5.53
CA ARG A 72 -6.88 -2.93 6.58
C ARG A 72 -5.56 -3.64 6.89
N PRO A 73 -4.57 -2.94 7.49
CA PRO A 73 -3.32 -3.59 7.91
C PRO A 73 -3.53 -4.81 8.82
N GLY A 74 -4.60 -4.82 9.62
CA GLY A 74 -4.99 -5.95 10.48
C GLY A 74 -5.53 -7.17 9.74
N ASP A 75 -6.02 -7.00 8.50
CA ASP A 75 -6.60 -8.09 7.70
C ASP A 75 -5.53 -8.92 7.01
N ARG A 76 -4.27 -8.45 6.99
CA ARG A 76 -3.14 -9.09 6.33
C ARG A 76 -2.96 -10.55 6.76
N TYR A 77 -3.03 -10.82 8.07
CA TYR A 77 -2.89 -12.19 8.58
C TYR A 77 -3.98 -13.13 8.03
N ALA A 78 -5.22 -12.63 7.90
CA ALA A 78 -6.30 -13.42 7.35
C ALA A 78 -6.07 -13.75 5.88
N VAL A 79 -5.61 -12.77 5.09
CA VAL A 79 -5.29 -13.01 3.67
C VAL A 79 -4.13 -14.00 3.54
N ASP A 80 -3.05 -13.82 4.30
CA ASP A 80 -1.90 -14.73 4.28
C ASP A 80 -2.31 -16.17 4.67
N ALA A 81 -3.15 -16.32 5.69
CA ALA A 81 -3.68 -17.61 6.09
C ALA A 81 -4.52 -18.25 4.96
N ILE A 82 -5.44 -17.52 4.34
CA ILE A 82 -6.29 -18.03 3.25
C ILE A 82 -5.42 -18.45 2.05
N SER A 83 -4.45 -17.63 1.66
CA SER A 83 -3.57 -17.92 0.52
C SER A 83 -2.70 -19.17 0.72
N SER A 84 -2.43 -19.55 1.98
CA SER A 84 -1.70 -20.77 2.33
C SER A 84 -2.55 -22.05 2.21
N LEU A 85 -3.88 -21.95 2.21
CA LEU A 85 -4.79 -23.11 2.22
C LEU A 85 -4.94 -23.82 0.86
N GLY A 86 -4.44 -23.21 -0.23
CA GLY A 86 -4.45 -23.82 -1.57
C GLY A 86 -5.48 -23.21 -2.54
N ASP A 87 -5.46 -23.71 -3.79
CA ASP A 87 -6.24 -23.15 -4.90
C ASP A 87 -7.75 -23.32 -4.69
N ALA A 88 -8.21 -24.52 -4.32
CA ALA A 88 -9.64 -24.81 -4.16
C ALA A 88 -10.35 -23.88 -3.15
N VAL A 89 -9.66 -23.54 -2.05
CA VAL A 89 -10.18 -22.62 -1.04
C VAL A 89 -10.18 -21.20 -1.57
N THR A 90 -9.07 -20.77 -2.16
CA THR A 90 -8.92 -19.42 -2.72
C THR A 90 -9.96 -19.15 -3.81
N ASP A 91 -10.15 -20.09 -4.73
CA ASP A 91 -11.12 -20.00 -5.82
C ASP A 91 -12.56 -19.90 -5.31
N SER A 92 -12.89 -20.65 -4.25
CA SER A 92 -14.20 -20.58 -3.63
C SER A 92 -14.47 -19.21 -3.03
N VAL A 93 -13.48 -18.65 -2.31
CA VAL A 93 -13.56 -17.31 -1.72
C VAL A 93 -13.65 -16.24 -2.79
N LEU A 94 -12.81 -16.31 -3.83
CA LEU A 94 -12.86 -15.39 -4.97
C LEU A 94 -14.23 -15.44 -5.66
N ARG A 95 -14.78 -16.63 -5.86
CA ARG A 95 -16.13 -16.79 -6.43
C ARG A 95 -17.18 -16.12 -5.56
N TRP A 96 -17.13 -16.25 -4.23
CA TRP A 96 -18.09 -15.59 -3.33
C TRP A 96 -17.95 -14.06 -3.36
N ILE A 97 -16.73 -13.54 -3.40
CA ILE A 97 -16.47 -12.09 -3.44
C ILE A 97 -16.90 -11.49 -4.78
N THR A 98 -16.68 -12.22 -5.88
CA THR A 98 -16.99 -11.76 -7.24
C THR A 98 -18.45 -11.95 -7.62
N HIS A 99 -19.11 -13.02 -7.16
CA HIS A 99 -20.55 -13.18 -7.34
C HIS A 99 -21.31 -12.15 -6.50
N ARG A 100 -21.92 -11.17 -7.17
CA ARG A 100 -22.95 -10.32 -6.58
C ARG A 100 -24.29 -11.04 -6.76
N SER A 101 -25.04 -11.21 -5.68
CA SER A 101 -26.49 -11.43 -5.73
C SER A 101 -27.19 -10.20 -6.31
#